data_AF-A0A3D0Q2X4-F1
#
_entry.id   AF-A0A3D0Q2X4-F1
#
_cell.length_a   1.000
_cell.length_b   1.000
_cell.length_c   1.000
_cell.angle_alpha   90.00
_cell.angle_beta   90.00
_cell.angle_gamma   90.00
#
_symmetry.space_group_name_H-M   'P 1'
#
loop_
_entity.id
_entity.type
_entity.pdbx_description
1 polymer ?
#
loop_
_entity_poly.entity_id
_entity_poly.type
_entity_poly.pdbx_seq_one_letter_code
_entity_poly.pdbx_strand_id
1 'polypeptide(L)'
;MSIPLILASKSKPRRDVLFSAGICPTIRVSDVDEPAALERAAAKMGFPLEDIDIKQRVMILASAKAEAVHRAYRDVAATAAAARGERVVGFPLKAAGAAGSVVDEMDADAAMKTRDFSGVSIPTTSGPIADAIEGERGLTRAKTGPLILGCDSMFLLDGECYGKPHSADVARERLRAMRGAAGELWTGHCL
;
A
#
# COMPACT_ATOMS: atom_id res chain seq x y z
N MET A 1 9.59 -10.91 20.87
CA MET A 1 8.43 -10.75 19.97
C MET A 1 8.80 -9.71 18.93
N SER A 2 8.66 -10.01 17.63
CA SER A 2 8.83 -9.01 16.57
C SER A 2 7.52 -8.23 16.40
N ILE A 3 7.62 -6.90 16.31
CA ILE A 3 6.46 -6.04 16.05
C ILE A 3 6.41 -5.82 14.53
N PRO A 4 5.30 -6.15 13.85
CA PRO A 4 5.17 -5.89 12.42
C PRO A 4 5.25 -4.38 12.13
N LEU A 5 5.99 -4.01 11.08
CA LEU A 5 6.06 -2.62 10.60
C LEU A 5 5.36 -2.51 9.24
N ILE A 6 4.49 -1.51 9.10
CA ILE A 6 3.90 -1.10 7.84
C ILE A 6 4.58 0.20 7.42
N LEU A 7 5.12 0.25 6.20
CA LEU A 7 5.60 1.50 5.60
C LEU A 7 4.48 2.09 4.76
N ALA A 8 3.95 3.23 5.19
CA ALA A 8 2.93 4.02 4.51
C ALA A 8 3.54 4.85 3.36
N SER A 9 4.23 4.20 2.42
CA SER A 9 4.95 4.88 1.34
C SER A 9 5.16 4.00 0.10
N LYS A 10 5.06 4.61 -1.08
CA LYS A 10 5.49 4.00 -2.36
C LYS A 10 6.97 4.19 -2.69
N SER A 11 7.75 4.81 -1.80
CA SER A 11 9.13 5.19 -2.06
C SER A 11 10.09 4.00 -1.97
N LYS A 12 10.69 3.63 -3.11
CA LYS A 12 11.76 2.61 -3.16
C LYS A 12 12.95 2.96 -2.26
N PRO A 13 13.52 4.19 -2.29
CA PRO A 13 14.62 4.56 -1.40
C PRO A 13 14.30 4.36 0.09
N ARG A 14 13.11 4.74 0.56
CA ARG A 14 12.73 4.58 1.98
C ARG A 14 12.63 3.12 2.39
N ARG A 15 12.08 2.28 1.50
CA ARG A 15 12.04 0.83 1.70
C ARG A 15 13.45 0.24 1.75
N ASP A 16 14.33 0.65 0.85
CA ASP A 16 15.68 0.12 0.77
C ASP A 16 16.52 0.51 2.01
N VAL A 17 16.29 1.71 2.59
CA VAL A 17 16.86 2.10 3.90
C VAL A 17 16.42 1.17 5.02
N LEU A 18 15.11 0.86 5.12
CA LEU A 18 14.60 -0.07 6.13
C LEU A 18 15.20 -1.47 5.97
N PHE A 19 15.27 -1.99 4.73
CA PHE A 19 15.91 -3.28 4.47
C PHE A 19 17.38 -3.31 4.87
N SER A 20 18.12 -2.23 4.57
CA SER A 20 19.53 -2.11 4.96
C SER A 20 19.70 -2.07 6.49
N ALA A 21 18.69 -1.57 7.21
CA ALA A 21 18.64 -1.62 8.67
C ALA A 21 18.13 -2.96 9.23
N GLY A 22 17.91 -3.98 8.39
CA GLY A 22 17.40 -5.30 8.80
C GLY A 22 15.90 -5.33 9.07
N ILE A 23 15.16 -4.28 8.68
CA ILE A 23 13.70 -4.18 8.87
C ILE A 23 13.01 -4.51 7.56
N CYS A 24 12.15 -5.53 7.56
CA CYS A 24 11.32 -5.91 6.41
C CYS A 24 9.88 -5.38 6.59
N PRO A 25 9.54 -4.19 6.05
CA PRO A 25 8.20 -3.63 6.21
C PRO A 25 7.20 -4.25 5.24
N THR A 26 5.94 -4.30 5.67
CA THR A 26 4.81 -4.44 4.73
C THR A 26 4.56 -3.10 4.05
N ILE A 27 4.60 -3.07 2.72
CA ILE A 27 4.39 -1.82 1.97
C ILE A 27 2.89 -1.56 1.80
N ARG A 28 2.44 -0.38 2.20
CA ARG A 28 1.09 0.12 1.93
C ARG A 28 1.17 1.54 1.41
N VAL A 29 0.61 1.78 0.24
CA VAL A 29 0.59 3.11 -0.35
C VAL A 29 -0.50 3.90 0.37
N SER A 30 -0.13 5.06 0.90
CA SER A 30 -1.07 6.02 1.48
C SER A 30 -1.63 6.90 0.37
N ASP A 31 -2.93 6.91 0.18
CA ASP A 31 -3.62 7.86 -0.69
C ASP A 31 -4.05 9.06 0.14
N VAL A 32 -3.27 10.15 0.06
CA VAL A 32 -3.50 11.39 0.80
C VAL A 32 -3.61 12.54 -0.18
N ASP A 33 -4.70 13.29 -0.07
CA ASP A 33 -4.83 14.62 -0.62
C ASP A 33 -3.96 15.59 0.22
N GLU A 34 -2.75 15.87 -0.27
CA GLU A 34 -1.74 16.66 0.46
C GLU A 34 -2.19 18.11 0.71
N PRO A 35 -2.71 18.87 -0.29
CA PRO A 35 -3.28 20.19 -0.03
C PRO A 35 -4.37 20.18 1.04
N ALA A 36 -5.36 19.29 0.92
CA ALA A 36 -6.46 19.23 1.88
C ALA A 36 -5.99 18.79 3.29
N ALA A 37 -4.95 17.95 3.38
CA ALA A 37 -4.36 17.57 4.67
C ALA A 37 -3.71 18.77 5.38
N LEU A 38 -3.02 19.63 4.63
CA LEU A 38 -2.39 20.82 5.16
C LEU A 38 -3.42 21.88 5.56
N GLU A 39 -4.47 22.10 4.76
CA GLU A 39 -5.58 23.00 5.10
C GLU A 39 -6.28 22.58 6.39
N ARG A 40 -6.58 21.28 6.55
CA ARG A 40 -7.19 20.75 7.78
C ARG A 40 -6.27 20.94 8.99
N ALA A 41 -4.97 20.77 8.82
CA ALA A 41 -4.01 20.98 9.89
C ALA A 41 -3.89 22.46 10.27
N ALA A 42 -3.83 23.36 9.28
CA ALA A 42 -3.82 24.81 9.46
C ALA A 42 -5.05 25.27 10.26
N ALA A 43 -6.25 24.84 9.82
CA ALA A 43 -7.50 25.15 10.49
C ALA A 43 -7.55 24.64 11.94
N LYS A 44 -6.98 23.46 12.21
CA LYS A 44 -6.91 22.90 13.57
C LYS A 44 -5.94 23.67 14.47
N MET A 45 -4.85 24.18 13.92
CA MET A 45 -3.84 24.95 14.67
C MET A 45 -4.20 26.43 14.82
N GLY A 46 -5.15 26.93 14.02
CA GLY A 46 -5.58 28.33 14.06
C GLY A 46 -4.66 29.31 13.34
N PHE A 47 -3.84 28.82 12.40
CA PHE A 47 -2.94 29.64 11.57
C PHE A 47 -3.31 29.51 10.09
N PRO A 48 -3.03 30.53 9.26
CA PRO A 48 -3.19 30.43 7.81
C PRO A 48 -2.17 29.45 7.21
N LEU A 49 -2.50 28.88 6.05
CA LEU A 49 -1.69 27.85 5.37
C LEU A 49 -0.29 28.34 4.98
N GLU A 50 -0.16 29.64 4.73
CA GLU A 50 1.08 30.33 4.36
C GLU A 50 2.09 30.43 5.52
N ASP A 51 1.61 30.40 6.77
CA ASP A 51 2.45 30.47 7.96
C ASP A 51 2.97 29.09 8.40
N ILE A 52 2.53 28.01 7.74
CA ILE A 52 3.05 26.66 8.01
C ILE A 52 4.46 26.55 7.44
N ASP A 53 5.43 26.53 8.36
CA ASP A 53 6.83 26.32 8.03
C ASP A 53 7.05 24.93 7.40
N ILE A 54 8.19 24.75 6.74
CA ILE A 54 8.46 23.46 6.08
C ILE A 54 8.54 22.29 7.05
N LYS A 55 9.04 22.52 8.27
CA LYS A 55 9.21 21.47 9.28
C LYS A 55 7.84 20.92 9.68
N GLN A 56 6.90 21.81 9.92
CA GLN A 56 5.50 21.50 10.20
C GLN A 56 4.87 20.82 8.98
N ARG A 57 5.09 21.34 7.77
CA ARG A 57 4.53 20.77 6.54
C ARG A 57 4.90 19.30 6.34
N VAL A 58 6.20 18.97 6.41
CA VAL A 58 6.65 17.56 6.24
C VAL A 58 6.16 16.66 7.37
N MET A 59 6.06 17.17 8.60
CA MET A 59 5.53 16.40 9.73
C MET A 59 4.02 16.16 9.63
N ILE A 60 3.25 17.16 9.20
CA ILE A 60 1.81 17.05 8.95
C ILE A 60 1.56 16.01 7.86
N LEU A 61 2.27 16.08 6.74
CA LEU A 61 2.10 15.14 5.64
C LEU A 61 2.56 13.72 5.99
N ALA A 62 3.67 13.58 6.72
CA ALA A 62 4.11 12.27 7.22
C ALA A 62 3.04 11.64 8.12
N SER A 63 2.45 12.43 9.02
CA SER A 63 1.38 11.99 9.92
C SER A 63 0.11 11.62 9.16
N ALA A 64 -0.31 12.47 8.22
CA ALA A 64 -1.48 12.21 7.38
C ALA A 64 -1.34 10.90 6.57
N LYS A 65 -0.13 10.57 6.09
CA LYS A 65 0.16 9.32 5.37
C LYS A 65 0.05 8.10 6.29
N ALA A 66 0.57 8.18 7.51
CA ALA A 66 0.41 7.11 8.51
C ALA A 66 -1.07 6.93 8.89
N GLU A 67 -1.77 8.04 9.19
CA GLU A 67 -3.18 8.03 9.58
C GLU A 67 -4.10 7.48 8.48
N ALA A 68 -3.81 7.77 7.20
CA ALA A 68 -4.59 7.24 6.08
C ALA A 68 -4.51 5.70 6.02
N VAL A 69 -3.31 5.14 6.17
CA VAL A 69 -3.13 3.67 6.22
C VAL A 69 -3.78 3.09 7.47
N HIS A 70 -3.62 3.73 8.63
CA HIS A 70 -4.29 3.33 9.88
C HIS A 70 -5.81 3.25 9.70
N ARG A 71 -6.42 4.27 9.11
CA ARG A 71 -7.85 4.33 8.85
C ARG A 71 -8.30 3.21 7.92
N ALA A 72 -7.61 3.02 6.79
CA ALA A 72 -7.93 1.95 5.85
C ALA A 72 -7.92 0.56 6.53
N TYR A 73 -6.94 0.29 7.38
CA TYR A 73 -6.87 -0.96 8.13
C TYR A 73 -7.97 -1.10 9.18
N ARG A 74 -8.35 -0.01 9.85
CA ARG A 74 -9.48 0.00 10.77
C ARG A 74 -10.79 -0.29 10.05
N ASP A 75 -10.99 0.30 8.88
CA ASP A 75 -12.21 0.11 8.08
C ASP A 75 -12.31 -1.33 7.57
N VAL A 76 -11.19 -1.93 7.14
CA VAL A 76 -11.12 -3.36 6.79
C VAL A 76 -11.47 -4.24 8.00
N ALA A 77 -10.89 -3.95 9.17
CA ALA A 77 -11.16 -4.73 10.38
C ALA A 77 -12.63 -4.62 10.83
N ALA A 78 -13.21 -3.43 10.78
CA ALA A 78 -14.62 -3.20 11.09
C ALA A 78 -15.54 -3.91 10.10
N THR A 79 -15.21 -3.86 8.80
CA THR A 79 -15.97 -4.54 7.74
C THR A 79 -15.92 -6.06 7.91
N ALA A 80 -14.74 -6.61 8.21
CA ALA A 80 -14.57 -8.03 8.48
C ALA A 80 -15.43 -8.45 9.70
N ALA A 81 -15.36 -7.72 10.81
CA ALA A 81 -16.15 -8.02 12.01
C ALA A 81 -17.67 -7.93 11.77
N ALA A 82 -18.13 -7.06 10.87
CA ALA A 82 -19.54 -6.90 10.53
C ALA A 82 -20.04 -7.90 9.46
N ALA A 83 -19.14 -8.60 8.77
CA ALA A 83 -19.48 -9.50 7.68
C ALA A 83 -20.31 -10.69 8.15
N ARG A 84 -21.29 -11.10 7.33
CA ARG A 84 -22.20 -12.22 7.59
C ARG A 84 -22.37 -13.06 6.33
N GLY A 85 -22.75 -14.32 6.50
CA GLY A 85 -23.02 -15.25 5.41
C GLY A 85 -22.07 -16.43 5.37
N GLU A 86 -22.04 -17.11 4.22
CA GLU A 86 -21.27 -18.32 3.99
C GLU A 86 -20.05 -18.01 3.10
N ARG A 87 -18.87 -18.42 3.55
CA ARG A 87 -17.66 -18.46 2.73
C ARG A 87 -17.66 -19.75 1.92
N VAL A 88 -17.55 -19.64 0.61
CA VAL A 88 -17.35 -20.79 -0.30
C VAL A 88 -15.95 -20.67 -0.92
N VAL A 89 -15.08 -21.64 -0.64
CA VAL A 89 -13.72 -21.71 -1.20
C VAL A 89 -13.70 -22.83 -2.23
N GLY A 90 -13.51 -22.47 -3.51
CA GLY A 90 -13.27 -23.42 -4.60
C GLY A 90 -11.78 -23.73 -4.71
N PHE A 91 -11.46 -25.01 -4.86
CA PHE A 91 -10.10 -25.47 -5.08
C PHE A 91 -9.88 -25.77 -6.57
N PRO A 92 -8.65 -25.56 -7.09
CA PRO A 92 -8.30 -26.02 -8.42
C PRO A 92 -8.65 -27.50 -8.56
N LEU A 93 -9.18 -27.89 -9.71
CA LEU A 93 -9.33 -29.30 -10.07
C LEU A 93 -7.94 -29.91 -9.98
N LYS A 94 -7.79 -30.96 -9.16
CA LYS A 94 -6.59 -31.79 -9.27
C LYS A 94 -6.53 -32.24 -10.72
N ALA A 95 -5.43 -31.96 -11.41
CA ALA A 95 -5.15 -32.64 -12.67
C ALA A 95 -5.27 -34.13 -12.36
N ALA A 96 -6.33 -34.77 -12.87
CA ALA A 96 -6.54 -36.17 -12.64
C ALA A 96 -5.29 -36.88 -13.15
N GLY A 97 -4.50 -37.43 -12.23
CA GLY A 97 -3.61 -38.52 -12.58
C GLY A 97 -4.50 -39.58 -13.23
N ALA A 98 -4.23 -39.82 -14.51
CA ALA A 98 -4.77 -40.87 -15.37
C ALA A 98 -5.64 -41.91 -14.65
N ALA A 99 -6.96 -41.74 -14.75
CA ALA A 99 -7.93 -42.81 -14.54
C ALA A 99 -9.17 -42.50 -15.37
N GLY A 100 -9.07 -42.75 -16.68
CA GLY A 100 -10.13 -42.51 -17.66
C GLY A 100 -9.53 -42.28 -19.04
N SER A 101 -9.29 -43.37 -19.77
CA SER A 101 -8.77 -43.37 -21.13
C SER A 101 -9.70 -42.65 -22.10
N VAL A 102 -9.25 -41.52 -22.63
CA VAL A 102 -9.48 -41.09 -24.02
C VAL A 102 -8.25 -40.29 -24.42
N VAL A 103 -7.27 -40.99 -24.97
CA VAL A 103 -6.27 -40.36 -25.84
C VAL A 103 -7.01 -40.09 -27.14
N ASP A 104 -7.46 -38.85 -27.32
CA ASP A 104 -7.85 -38.37 -28.64
C ASP A 104 -6.75 -37.43 -29.13
N GLU A 105 -6.36 -37.64 -30.37
CA GLU A 105 -5.12 -37.18 -30.97
C GLU A 105 -4.91 -35.66 -30.87
N MET A 106 -3.66 -35.26 -30.64
CA MET A 106 -3.24 -33.86 -30.74
C MET A 106 -3.35 -33.40 -32.20
N ASP A 107 -4.47 -32.80 -32.54
CA ASP A 107 -4.57 -31.97 -33.73
C ASP A 107 -4.05 -30.56 -33.40
N ALA A 108 -2.96 -30.18 -34.05
CA ALA A 108 -2.15 -29.00 -33.73
C ALA A 108 -2.74 -27.68 -34.25
N ASP A 109 -4.04 -27.65 -34.59
CA ASP A 109 -4.71 -26.48 -35.18
C ASP A 109 -5.92 -25.96 -34.38
N ALA A 110 -6.10 -26.41 -33.13
CA ALA A 110 -7.17 -25.92 -32.24
C ALA A 110 -6.79 -24.62 -31.51
N ALA A 111 -6.42 -23.57 -32.26
CA ALA A 111 -6.31 -22.22 -31.71
C ALA A 111 -7.71 -21.70 -31.29
N MET A 112 -7.82 -21.28 -30.02
CA MET A 112 -8.93 -20.46 -29.48
C MET A 112 -10.35 -21.07 -29.44
N LYS A 113 -10.53 -22.37 -29.18
CA LYS A 113 -11.84 -22.87 -28.72
C LYS A 113 -11.99 -22.61 -27.21
N THR A 114 -12.92 -21.73 -26.82
CA THR A 114 -13.35 -21.56 -25.43
C THR A 114 -13.74 -22.92 -24.86
N ARG A 115 -12.99 -23.40 -23.86
CA ARG A 115 -13.32 -24.63 -23.16
C ARG A 115 -14.65 -24.45 -22.42
N ASP A 116 -15.60 -25.35 -22.67
CA ASP A 116 -16.85 -25.40 -21.93
C ASP A 116 -16.62 -26.02 -20.54
N PHE A 117 -16.90 -25.25 -19.50
CA PHE A 117 -16.77 -25.67 -18.10
C PHE A 117 -18.14 -25.85 -17.42
N SER A 118 -19.25 -25.79 -18.17
CA SER A 118 -20.61 -25.89 -17.61
C SER A 118 -20.90 -27.22 -16.90
N GLY A 119 -20.22 -28.30 -17.31
CA GLY A 119 -20.32 -29.63 -16.68
C GLY A 119 -19.29 -29.90 -15.57
N VAL A 120 -18.41 -28.93 -15.25
CA VAL A 120 -17.27 -29.15 -14.35
C VAL A 120 -17.64 -28.76 -12.92
N SER A 121 -17.76 -29.76 -12.04
CA SER A 121 -17.95 -29.54 -10.60
C SER A 121 -16.63 -29.12 -9.95
N ILE A 122 -16.57 -27.88 -9.46
CA ILE A 122 -15.42 -27.36 -8.72
C ILE A 122 -15.47 -27.95 -7.30
N PRO A 123 -14.41 -28.61 -6.81
CA PRO A 123 -14.34 -29.02 -5.41
C PRO A 123 -14.41 -27.78 -4.51
N THR A 124 -15.47 -27.67 -3.71
CA THR A 124 -15.69 -26.54 -2.81
C THR A 124 -15.72 -26.98 -1.36
N THR A 125 -15.27 -26.10 -0.47
CA THR A 125 -15.57 -26.18 0.96
C THR A 125 -16.38 -24.95 1.34
N SER A 126 -17.39 -25.12 2.19
CA SER A 126 -18.22 -24.03 2.68
C SER A 126 -18.27 -23.99 4.21
N GLY A 127 -18.57 -22.81 4.74
CA GLY A 127 -18.74 -22.58 6.18
C GLY A 127 -18.99 -21.11 6.49
N PRO A 128 -19.32 -20.75 7.74
CA PRO A 128 -19.55 -19.36 8.13
C PRO A 128 -18.36 -18.46 7.77
N ILE A 129 -18.61 -17.27 7.23
CA ILE A 129 -17.55 -16.31 6.91
C ILE A 129 -16.79 -15.84 8.17
N ALA A 130 -17.45 -15.86 9.32
CA ALA A 130 -16.84 -15.55 10.62
C ALA A 130 -15.66 -16.48 10.94
N ASP A 131 -15.82 -17.78 10.71
CA ASP A 131 -14.79 -18.79 11.01
C ASP A 131 -13.51 -18.57 10.18
N ALA A 132 -13.64 -18.02 8.98
CA ALA A 132 -12.51 -17.65 8.13
C ALA A 132 -11.67 -16.54 8.76
N ILE A 133 -12.34 -15.52 9.27
CA ILE A 133 -11.72 -14.35 9.92
C ILE A 133 -11.08 -14.78 11.24
N GLU A 134 -11.68 -15.76 11.92
CA GLU A 134 -11.17 -16.30 13.17
C GLU A 134 -9.99 -17.27 13.00
N GLY A 135 -9.95 -18.05 11.92
CA GLY A 135 -8.89 -19.02 11.67
C GLY A 135 -7.57 -18.42 11.18
N GLU A 136 -7.58 -17.20 10.63
CA GLU A 136 -6.40 -16.59 10.00
C GLU A 136 -5.51 -15.83 10.98
N ARG A 137 -4.19 -16.09 10.91
CA ARG A 137 -3.17 -15.31 11.62
C ARG A 137 -2.93 -13.98 10.91
N GLY A 138 -3.89 -13.06 11.04
CA GLY A 138 -3.83 -11.71 10.46
C GLY A 138 -3.48 -10.61 11.47
N LEU A 139 -3.32 -9.38 10.96
CA LEU A 139 -3.11 -8.17 11.77
C LEU A 139 -4.25 -7.91 12.76
N THR A 140 -5.46 -8.40 12.46
CA THR A 140 -6.65 -8.30 13.32
C THR A 140 -6.51 -9.05 14.64
N ARG A 141 -5.61 -10.04 14.74
CA ARG A 141 -5.34 -10.81 15.96
C ARG A 141 -3.98 -10.49 16.60
N ALA A 142 -3.26 -9.49 16.08
CA ALA A 142 -1.98 -9.08 16.66
C ALA A 142 -2.22 -8.47 18.05
N LYS A 143 -1.59 -9.05 19.09
CA LYS A 143 -1.63 -8.49 20.46
C LYS A 143 -0.82 -7.20 20.60
N THR A 144 0.17 -7.02 19.73
CA THR A 144 1.09 -5.88 19.68
C THR A 144 1.41 -5.56 18.23
N GLY A 145 1.35 -4.27 17.87
CA GLY A 145 1.52 -3.81 16.49
C GLY A 145 0.26 -3.95 15.63
N PRO A 146 0.32 -3.56 14.35
CA PRO A 146 1.50 -3.09 13.62
C PRO A 146 1.90 -1.66 14.00
N LEU A 147 3.19 -1.32 13.86
CA LEU A 147 3.62 0.06 13.79
C LEU A 147 3.43 0.57 12.36
N ILE A 148 3.00 1.82 12.19
CA ILE A 148 2.76 2.41 10.86
C ILE A 148 3.70 3.60 10.68
N LEU A 149 4.70 3.44 9.82
CA LEU A 149 5.66 4.50 9.52
C LEU A 149 5.17 5.33 8.33
N GLY A 150 4.77 6.57 8.60
CA GLY A 150 4.53 7.62 7.62
C GLY A 150 5.78 8.45 7.37
N CYS A 151 6.02 8.82 6.12
CA CYS A 151 7.18 9.64 5.74
C CYS A 151 6.81 10.65 4.66
N ASP A 152 7.32 11.86 4.80
CA ASP A 152 7.28 12.87 3.76
C ASP A 152 8.61 13.60 3.63
N SER A 153 8.93 14.09 2.42
CA SER A 153 10.19 14.79 2.16
C SER A 153 9.96 15.94 1.19
N MET A 154 10.55 17.10 1.49
CA MET A 154 10.52 18.30 0.66
C MET A 154 11.94 18.81 0.45
N PHE A 155 12.27 19.15 -0.80
CA PHE A 155 13.59 19.65 -1.19
C PHE A 155 13.52 21.14 -1.45
N LEU A 156 14.39 21.91 -0.80
CA LEU A 156 14.48 23.35 -0.90
C LEU A 156 15.73 23.76 -1.65
N LEU A 157 15.57 24.71 -2.56
CA LEU A 157 16.67 25.38 -3.24
C LEU A 157 16.33 26.87 -3.25
N ASP A 158 17.22 27.70 -2.69
CA ASP A 158 17.06 29.15 -2.60
C ASP A 158 15.72 29.60 -1.98
N GLY A 159 15.23 28.84 -1.00
CA GLY A 159 13.96 29.11 -0.29
C GLY A 159 12.70 28.60 -1.01
N GLU A 160 12.82 28.07 -2.22
CA GLU A 160 11.70 27.49 -2.98
C GLU A 160 11.59 25.98 -2.76
N CYS A 161 10.35 25.49 -2.61
CA CYS A 161 10.08 24.07 -2.43
C CYS A 161 9.86 23.35 -3.76
N TYR A 162 10.68 22.32 -4.02
CA TYR A 162 10.64 21.50 -5.21
C TYR A 162 10.02 20.13 -4.93
N GLY A 163 8.91 19.85 -5.63
CA GLY A 163 8.29 18.52 -5.69
C GLY A 163 8.93 17.60 -6.74
N LYS A 164 8.26 16.50 -7.07
CA LYS A 164 8.69 15.65 -8.20
C LYS A 164 8.57 16.45 -9.52
N PRO A 165 9.48 16.26 -10.49
CA PRO A 165 9.46 17.07 -11.72
C PRO A 165 8.36 16.69 -12.71
N HIS A 166 7.75 15.50 -12.58
CA HIS A 166 6.68 14.94 -13.43
C HIS A 166 6.97 14.81 -14.94
N SER A 167 7.92 15.56 -15.50
CA SER A 167 8.43 15.44 -16.87
C SER A 167 9.95 15.52 -16.90
N ALA A 168 10.54 15.02 -18.00
CA ALA A 168 11.98 15.06 -18.21
C ALA A 168 12.51 16.49 -18.42
N ASP A 169 11.73 17.35 -19.08
CA ASP A 169 12.15 18.73 -19.38
C ASP A 169 12.25 19.56 -18.11
N VAL A 170 11.23 19.50 -17.25
CA VAL A 170 11.23 20.14 -15.92
C VAL A 170 12.38 19.60 -15.06
N ALA A 171 12.69 18.31 -15.15
CA ALA A 171 13.83 17.73 -14.45
C ALA A 171 15.17 18.31 -14.94
N ARG A 172 15.36 18.48 -16.26
CA ARG A 172 16.58 19.06 -16.83
C ARG A 172 16.74 20.53 -16.45
N GLU A 173 15.66 21.31 -16.50
CA GLU A 173 15.66 22.71 -16.10
C GLU A 173 16.05 22.86 -14.62
N ARG A 174 15.41 22.08 -13.76
CA ARG A 174 15.73 22.05 -12.32
C ARG A 174 17.19 21.64 -12.05
N LEU A 175 17.69 20.61 -12.72
CA LEU A 175 19.09 20.19 -12.57
C LEU A 175 20.10 21.24 -13.05
N ARG A 176 19.75 22.01 -14.10
CA ARG A 176 20.57 23.14 -14.56
C ARG A 176 20.59 24.27 -13.52
N ALA A 177 19.44 24.61 -12.96
CA ALA A 177 19.32 25.61 -11.90
C ALA A 177 20.09 25.21 -10.62
N MET A 178 20.07 23.92 -10.27
CA MET A 178 20.80 23.37 -9.11
C MET A 178 22.32 23.32 -9.28
N ARG A 179 22.86 23.59 -10.48
CA ARG A 179 24.29 23.41 -10.76
C ARG A 179 25.14 24.38 -9.92
N GLY A 180 25.99 23.84 -9.06
CA GLY A 180 26.89 24.62 -8.21
C GLY A 180 26.20 25.25 -6.99
N ALA A 181 24.91 24.98 -6.81
CA ALA A 181 24.14 25.40 -5.65
C ALA A 181 23.98 24.24 -4.65
N ALA A 182 23.69 24.58 -3.40
CA ALA A 182 23.33 23.64 -2.34
C ALA A 182 21.84 23.78 -2.03
N GLY A 183 21.17 22.67 -1.75
CA GLY A 183 19.77 22.65 -1.33
C GLY A 183 19.57 21.87 -0.05
N GLU A 184 18.46 22.12 0.62
CA GLU A 184 18.09 21.53 1.90
C GLU A 184 17.02 20.45 1.71
N LEU A 185 17.23 19.24 2.23
CA LEU A 185 16.23 18.18 2.20
C LEU A 185 15.61 17.99 3.58
N TRP A 186 14.36 18.39 3.72
CA TRP A 186 13.57 18.19 4.93
C TRP A 186 12.82 16.87 4.82
N THR A 187 12.96 15.98 5.82
CA THR A 187 12.20 14.72 5.87
C THR A 187 11.52 14.56 7.22
N GLY A 188 10.19 14.50 7.20
CA GLY A 188 9.34 14.20 8.35
C GLY A 188 9.05 12.71 8.46
N HIS A 189 9.01 12.20 9.69
CA HIS A 189 8.66 10.82 10.00
C HIS A 189 7.61 10.80 11.11
N CYS A 190 6.60 9.97 10.95
CA CYS A 190 5.56 9.70 11.96
C CYS A 190 5.49 8.18 12.16
N LEU A 191 5.42 7.74 13.41
CA LEU A 191 5.34 6.32 13.79
C LEU A 191 4.09 6.08 14.64
#